data_AF-A0A7C3J329-F1
#
_entry.id   AF-A0A7C3J329-F1
#
_cell.length_a   1.000
_cell.length_b   1.000
_cell.length_c   1.000
_cell.angle_alpha   90.00
_cell.angle_beta   90.00
_cell.angle_gamma   90.00
#
_symmetry.space_group_name_H-M   'P 1'
#
loop_
_entity.id
_entity.type
_entity.pdbx_description
1 polymer ?
#
loop_
_entity_poly.entity_id
_entity_poly.type
_entity_poly.pdbx_seq_one_letter_code
_entity_poly.pdbx_strand_id
1 'polypeptide(L)' 'MVSTIGEEPGKVWRTLDGNGGLSVVVIPRRAGLPRPLVERAIGWLARENKVVFDKVKNVEVVALR' A
#
# COMPACT_ATOMS: atom_id res chain seq x y z
N MET A 1 -15.41 -6.72 -19.23
CA MET A 1 -14.32 -7.51 -18.62
C MET A 1 -13.38 -6.53 -17.94
N VAL A 2 -13.39 -6.45 -16.60
CA VAL A 2 -12.47 -5.59 -15.85
C VAL A 2 -11.52 -6.48 -15.03
N SER A 3 -10.69 -7.22 -15.75
CA SER A 3 -9.85 -8.28 -15.15
C SER A 3 -8.43 -7.82 -14.82
N THR A 4 -8.13 -6.52 -14.87
CA THR A 4 -6.76 -5.99 -14.62
C THR A 4 -6.65 -5.28 -13.27
N ILE A 5 -7.58 -5.54 -12.35
CA ILE A 5 -7.46 -5.03 -10.99
C ILE A 5 -6.84 -6.13 -10.15
N GLY A 6 -5.54 -6.14 -9.90
CA GLY A 6 -5.05 -7.09 -8.90
C GLY A 6 -3.58 -7.22 -8.60
N GLU A 7 -2.66 -7.02 -9.55
CA GLU A 7 -1.25 -7.30 -9.24
C GLU A 7 -0.61 -6.22 -8.36
N GLU A 8 -0.85 -4.93 -8.62
CA GLU A 8 -0.24 -3.87 -7.82
C GLU A 8 -0.78 -3.83 -6.37
N PRO A 9 -2.12 -3.85 -6.12
CA PRO A 9 -2.66 -3.90 -4.77
C PRO A 9 -2.24 -5.15 -4.01
N GLY A 10 -2.19 -6.31 -4.69
CA GLY A 10 -1.72 -7.56 -4.12
C GLY A 10 -0.25 -7.51 -3.70
N LYS A 11 0.63 -6.93 -4.52
CA LYS A 11 2.05 -6.71 -4.17
C LYS A 11 2.20 -5.80 -2.96
N VAL A 12 1.48 -4.67 -2.93
CA VAL A 12 1.54 -3.72 -1.80
C VAL A 12 1.00 -4.38 -0.53
N TRP A 13 -0.14 -5.07 -0.61
CA TRP A 13 -0.73 -5.79 0.51
C TRP A 13 0.24 -6.83 1.09
N ARG A 14 0.85 -7.66 0.24
CA ARG A 14 1.82 -8.69 0.66
C ARG A 14 3.09 -8.08 1.26
N THR A 15 3.48 -6.89 0.81
CA THR A 15 4.61 -6.13 1.37
C THR A 15 4.29 -5.61 2.77
N LEU A 16 3.04 -5.21 3.02
CA LEU A 16 2.54 -4.70 4.30
C LEU A 16 2.26 -5.82 5.31
N ASP A 17 1.70 -6.94 4.85
CA ASP A 17 1.34 -8.13 5.64
C ASP A 17 2.50 -8.65 6.49
N GLY A 18 3.72 -8.68 5.92
CA GLY A 18 4.91 -9.12 6.64
C GLY A 18 5.66 -8.05 7.46
N ASN A 19 5.29 -6.76 7.38
CA ASN A 19 6.03 -5.68 8.05
C ASN A 19 5.26 -4.93 9.13
N GLY A 20 3.94 -5.13 9.27
CA GLY A 20 3.16 -4.49 10.33
C GLY A 20 2.99 -2.97 10.16
N GLY A 21 3.19 -2.45 8.95
CA GLY A 21 3.06 -1.04 8.61
C GLY A 21 4.35 -0.44 8.06
N LEU A 22 4.25 0.25 6.92
CA LEU A 22 5.39 0.87 6.24
C LEU A 22 5.06 2.32 5.87
N SER A 23 6.07 3.18 5.94
CA SER A 23 5.94 4.56 5.45
C SER A 23 5.67 4.58 3.94
N VAL A 24 4.82 5.48 3.45
CA VAL A 24 4.54 5.66 2.01
C VAL A 24 5.81 5.86 1.16
N VAL A 25 6.89 6.34 1.77
CA VAL A 25 8.20 6.52 1.14
C VAL A 25 8.96 5.19 0.97
N VAL A 26 8.75 4.22 1.86
CA VAL A 26 9.45 2.92 1.90
C VAL A 26 8.72 1.86 1.08
N ILE A 27 7.39 1.92 1.02
CA ILE A 27 6.55 0.99 0.25
C ILE A 27 7.01 0.85 -1.21
N PRO A 28 7.22 1.91 -2.01
CA PRO A 28 7.64 1.77 -3.42
C PRO A 28 9.01 1.08 -3.57
N ARG A 29 9.94 1.32 -2.64
CA ARG A 29 11.24 0.64 -2.62
C ARG A 29 11.10 -0.85 -2.31
N ARG A 30 10.25 -1.22 -1.36
CA ARG A 30 10.01 -2.62 -0.95
C ARG A 30 9.18 -3.38 -1.98
N ALA A 31 8.13 -2.76 -2.51
CA ALA A 31 7.24 -3.36 -3.51
C ALA A 31 7.88 -3.42 -4.90
N GLY A 32 8.97 -2.68 -5.14
CA GLY A 32 9.60 -2.58 -6.46
C GLY A 32 8.69 -1.91 -7.49
N LEU A 33 7.80 -1.03 -7.03
CA LEU A 33 6.82 -0.35 -7.85
C LEU A 33 7.07 1.16 -7.83
N PRO A 34 6.84 1.86 -8.95
CA PRO A 34 6.87 3.31 -8.97
C PRO A 34 5.80 3.89 -8.03
N ARG A 35 6.14 5.00 -7.40
CA ARG A 35 5.29 5.72 -6.43
C ARG A 35 3.83 5.90 -6.88
N PRO A 36 3.51 6.35 -8.11
CA PRO A 36 2.12 6.51 -8.56
C PRO A 36 1.33 5.19 -8.59
N LEU A 37 1.97 4.05 -8.87
CA LEU A 37 1.28 2.74 -8.81
C LEU A 37 1.03 2.33 -7.37
N VAL A 38 1.96 2.61 -6.46
CA VAL A 38 1.78 2.37 -5.03
C VAL A 38 0.66 3.23 -4.47
N GLU A 39 0.61 4.52 -4.79
CA GLU A 39 -0.46 5.42 -4.34
C GLU A 39 -1.84 4.97 -4.86
N ARG A 40 -1.91 4.50 -6.12
CA ARG A 40 -3.13 3.91 -6.69
C ARG A 40 -3.54 2.59 -6.01
N ALA A 41 -2.57 1.72 -5.76
CA ALA A 41 -2.77 0.45 -5.07
C ALA A 41 -3.26 0.66 -3.63
N ILE A 42 -2.65 1.61 -2.92
CA ILE A 42 -3.06 2.04 -1.58
C ILE A 42 -4.49 2.59 -1.61
N GLY A 43 -4.84 3.43 -2.59
CA GLY A 43 -6.21 3.92 -2.77
C GLY A 43 -7.22 2.80 -3.03
N TRP A 44 -6.83 1.76 -3.77
CA TRP A 44 -7.65 0.57 -3.98
C TRP A 44 -7.89 -0.21 -2.68
N LEU A 45 -6.82 -0.46 -1.92
CA LEU A 45 -6.90 -1.14 -0.63
C LEU A 45 -7.70 -0.32 0.41
N ALA A 46 -7.58 1.01 0.36
CA ALA A 46 -8.33 1.92 1.23
C ALA A 46 -9.84 1.88 0.92
N ARG A 47 -10.20 1.81 -0.37
CA ARG A 47 -11.58 1.60 -0.81
C ARG A 47 -12.17 0.29 -0.29
N GLU A 48 -11.38 -0.77 -0.22
CA GLU A 48 -11.78 -2.05 0.39
C GLU A 48 -11.61 -2.10 1.92
N ASN A 49 -11.20 -0.99 2.55
CA ASN A 49 -10.94 -0.89 3.98
C ASN A 49 -9.89 -1.88 4.54
N LYS A 50 -8.96 -2.34 3.69
CA LYS A 50 -7.90 -3.30 4.02
C LYS A 50 -6.65 -2.65 4.62
N VAL A 51 -6.52 -1.34 4.51
CA VAL A 51 -5.38 -0.56 5.02
C VAL A 51 -5.85 0.56 5.93
N VAL A 52 -5.00 0.89 6.90
CA VAL A 52 -5.13 2.04 7.78
C VAL A 52 -3.95 2.99 7.54
N PHE A 53 -4.22 4.28 7.68
CA PHE A 53 -3.23 5.33 7.55
C PHE A 53 -3.00 5.93 8.92
N ASP A 54 -1.74 5.95 9.35
CA ASP A 54 -1.30 6.55 10.58
C ASP A 54 -0.25 7.63 10.28
N LYS A 55 -0.07 8.59 11.19
CA LYS A 55 0.88 9.68 11.02
C LYS A 55 1.80 9.75 12.22
N VAL A 56 2.99 9.17 12.08
CA VAL A 56 4.00 9.12 13.13
C VAL A 56 5.06 10.18 12.87
N LYS A 57 5.17 11.20 13.75
CA LYS A 57 6.20 12.26 13.67
C LYS A 57 6.37 12.88 12.27
N ASN A 58 5.26 13.28 11.64
CA ASN A 58 5.20 13.82 10.26
C ASN A 58 5.42 12.83 9.11
N VAL A 59 5.55 11.53 9.39
CA VAL A 59 5.63 10.50 8.35
C VAL A 59 4.30 9.75 8.26
N GLU A 60 3.72 9.71 7.06
CA GLU A 60 2.54 8.90 6.77
C GLU A 60 2.95 7.42 6.69
N VAL A 61 2.33 6.60 7.53
CA VAL A 61 2.53 5.16 7.63
C VAL A 61 1.25 4.47 7.19
N VAL A 62 1.37 3.47 6.33
CA VAL A 62 0.25 2.63 5.91
C VAL A 62 0.44 1.26 6.53
N ALA A 63 -0.56 0.75 7.23
CA ALA A 63 -0.57 -0.60 7.78
C ALA A 63 -1.82 -1.35 7.29
N LEU A 64 -1.82 -2.67 7.42
CA LEU A 64 -3.05 -3.43 7.20
C LEU A 64 -3.99 -3.24 8.40
N ARG A 65 -5.30 -3.23 8.12
CA ARG A 65 -6.34 -3.21 9.15
C ARG A 65 -6.47 -4.56 9.84
#